data_AF-A0A9E2PSF5-F1
#
_entry.id   AF-A0A9E2PSF5-F1
#
_cell.length_a   1.000
_cell.length_b   1.000
_cell.length_c   1.000
_cell.angle_alpha   90.00
_cell.angle_beta   90.00
_cell.angle_gamma   90.00
#
_symmetry.space_group_name_H-M   'P 1'
#
loop_
_entity.id
_entity.type
_entity.pdbx_description
1 polymer ?
#
loop_
_entity_poly.entity_id
_entity_poly.type
_entity_poly.pdbx_seq_one_letter_code
_entity_poly.pdbx_strand_id
1 'polypeptide(L)' 'MGGKELMVQDHGQVATVHQADNDHQVLAMWLHGRPPTTQRAYTYEVQRMLAAVDKPLQRITLG' A
#
# COMPACT_ATOMS: atom_id res chain seq x y z
N MET A 1 -8.12 19.77 10.84
CA MET A 1 -6.82 20.33 11.27
C MET A 1 -5.96 19.18 11.78
N GLY A 2 -4.80 18.81 11.25
CA GLY A 2 -4.00 19.21 10.09
C GLY A 2 -3.03 18.05 9.88
N GLY A 3 -3.04 17.45 8.68
CA GLY A 3 -2.08 16.40 8.32
C GLY A 3 -0.70 17.03 8.20
N LYS A 4 0.28 16.49 8.94
CA LYS A 4 1.68 16.94 8.87
C LYS A 4 2.25 16.62 7.49
N GLU A 5 2.33 17.65 6.68
CA GLU A 5 3.09 17.69 5.44
C GLU A 5 4.58 17.61 5.81
N LEU A 6 5.19 16.45 5.57
CA LEU A 6 6.64 16.29 5.70
C LEU A 6 7.27 16.85 4.43
N MET A 7 7.80 18.07 4.51
CA MET A 7 8.55 18.71 3.43
C MET A 7 9.79 17.87 3.10
N VAL A 8 9.71 17.11 2.01
CA VAL A 8 10.89 16.63 1.27
C VAL A 8 11.08 17.60 0.11
N GLN A 9 12.04 18.52 0.25
CA GLN A 9 12.37 19.46 -0.82
C GLN A 9 13.27 18.75 -1.84
N ASP A 10 12.69 18.33 -2.96
CA ASP A 10 13.39 17.96 -4.19
C ASP A 10 13.15 19.06 -5.23
N HIS A 11 14.22 19.72 -5.67
CA HIS A 11 14.16 20.84 -6.61
C HIS A 11 13.94 20.31 -8.05
N GLY A 12 12.71 19.91 -8.38
CA GLY A 12 12.39 19.43 -9.72
C GLY A 12 11.00 18.81 -9.83
N GLN A 13 9.96 19.66 -9.80
CA GLN A 13 8.54 19.28 -9.95
C GLN A 13 8.01 18.42 -8.78
N VAL A 14 7.32 19.07 -7.85
CA VAL A 14 6.62 18.40 -6.74
C VAL A 14 5.47 17.58 -7.32
N ALA A 15 5.74 16.34 -7.72
CA ALA A 15 4.69 15.37 -7.97
C ALA A 15 4.05 15.09 -6.61
N THR A 16 2.80 15.51 -6.42
CA THR A 16 2.00 15.08 -5.28
C THR A 16 1.92 13.55 -5.30
N VAL A 17 2.66 12.91 -4.40
CA VAL A 17 2.60 11.45 -4.23
C VAL A 17 1.26 11.14 -3.58
N HIS A 18 0.38 10.51 -4.35
CA HIS A 18 -0.94 10.12 -3.87
C HIS A 18 -0.82 8.86 -3.02
N GLN A 19 -1.29 8.92 -1.78
CA GLN A 19 -1.40 7.72 -0.94
C GLN A 19 -2.49 6.80 -1.51
N ALA A 20 -2.31 5.48 -1.43
CA ALA A 20 -3.37 4.55 -1.82
C ALA A 20 -4.61 4.70 -0.92
N ASP A 21 -5.79 4.67 -1.55
CA ASP A 21 -7.09 4.77 -0.86
C ASP A 21 -7.63 3.40 -0.41
N ASN A 22 -7.07 2.31 -0.95
CA ASN A 22 -7.56 0.95 -0.71
C ASN A 22 -6.47 -0.12 -0.84
N ASP A 23 -6.74 -1.29 -0.29
CA ASP A 23 -5.82 -2.44 -0.25
C ASP A 23 -5.39 -2.90 -1.66
N HIS A 24 -6.27 -2.80 -2.65
CA HIS A 24 -5.93 -3.18 -4.03
C HIS A 24 -4.85 -2.25 -4.62
N GLN A 25 -4.95 -0.94 -4.39
CA GLN A 25 -3.92 0.02 -4.80
C GLN A 25 -2.60 -0.22 -4.05
N VAL A 26 -2.66 -0.52 -2.75
CA VAL A 26 -1.47 -0.88 -1.97
C VAL A 26 -0.79 -2.12 -2.57
N LEU A 27 -1.54 -3.18 -2.86
CA LEU A 27 -1.04 -4.41 -3.47
C LEU A 27 -0.46 -4.16 -4.86
N ALA A 28 -1.13 -3.37 -5.70
CA ALA A 28 -0.66 -3.05 -7.04
C ALA A 28 0.68 -2.31 -7.02
N MET A 29 0.86 -1.36 -6.08
CA MET A 29 2.13 -0.66 -5.89
C MET A 29 3.22 -1.58 -5.34
N TRP A 30 2.89 -2.42 -4.35
CA TRP A 30 3.87 -3.33 -3.73
C TRP A 30 4.36 -4.43 -4.67
N LEU A 31 3.46 -4.97 -5.49
CA LEU A 31 3.73 -6.07 -6.42
C LEU A 31 4.23 -5.59 -7.80
N HIS A 32 4.29 -4.27 -8.02
CA HIS A 32 4.81 -3.70 -9.25
C HIS A 32 6.24 -4.20 -9.53
N GLY A 33 6.48 -4.65 -10.77
CA GLY A 33 7.79 -5.16 -11.21
C GLY A 33 8.18 -6.53 -10.66
N ARG A 34 7.34 -7.19 -9.83
CA ARG A 34 7.61 -8.55 -9.36
C ARG A 34 7.26 -9.60 -10.43
N PRO A 35 7.91 -10.78 -10.43
CA PRO A 35 7.54 -11.88 -11.33
C PRO A 35 6.06 -12.27 -11.19
N PRO A 36 5.39 -12.72 -12.28
CA PRO A 36 3.98 -13.08 -12.23
C PRO A 36 3.64 -14.15 -11.17
N THR A 37 4.55 -15.09 -10.95
CA THR A 37 4.41 -16.13 -9.91
C THR A 37 4.38 -15.52 -8.50
N THR A 38 5.26 -14.56 -8.23
CA THR A 38 5.30 -13.81 -6.96
C THR A 38 4.05 -12.95 -6.79
N GLN A 39 3.60 -12.25 -7.83
CA GLN A 39 2.38 -11.45 -7.75
C GLN A 39 1.18 -12.32 -7.37
N ARG A 40 1.02 -13.47 -8.02
CA ARG A 40 -0.08 -14.43 -7.75
C ARG A 40 0.00 -14.99 -6.33
N ALA A 41 1.18 -15.46 -5.91
CA ALA A 41 1.36 -16.04 -4.59
C ALA A 41 1.07 -15.02 -3.48
N TYR A 42 1.60 -13.80 -3.61
CA TYR A 42 1.43 -12.77 -2.57
C TYR A 42 0.01 -12.21 -2.54
N THR A 43 -0.64 -12.07 -3.70
CA THR A 43 -2.06 -11.69 -3.75
C THR A 43 -2.92 -12.71 -3.02
N TYR A 44 -2.68 -14.01 -3.23
CA TYR A 44 -3.41 -15.08 -2.55
C TYR A 44 -3.21 -15.03 -1.03
N GLU A 45 -1.96 -14.92 -0.56
CA GLU A 45 -1.68 -14.87 0.88
C GLU A 45 -2.28 -13.63 1.56
N VAL A 46 -2.24 -12.46 0.91
CA VAL A 46 -2.88 -11.26 1.46
C VAL A 46 -4.40 -11.40 1.52
N GLN A 47 -5.04 -11.96 0.48
CA GLN A 47 -6.49 -12.23 0.52
C GLN A 47 -6.85 -13.18 1.66
N ARG A 48 -6.06 -14.23 1.85
CA ARG A 48 -6.23 -15.19 2.95
C ARG A 48 -6.09 -14.51 4.32
N MET A 49 -5.11 -13.63 4.48
CA MET A 49 -4.90 -12.86 5.71
C MET A 49 -6.08 -11.91 5.98
N LEU A 50 -6.52 -11.14 4.97
CA LEU A 50 -7.62 -10.18 5.11
C LEU A 50 -8.92 -10.89 5.49
N ALA A 51 -9.19 -12.07 4.93
CA ALA A 51 -10.33 -12.90 5.31
C ALA A 51 -10.25 -13.39 6.78
N ALA A 52 -9.04 -13.59 7.31
CA ALA A 52 -8.84 -14.02 8.70
C ALA A 52 -8.93 -12.87 9.71
N VAL A 53 -8.50 -11.66 9.33
CA VAL A 53 -8.44 -10.49 10.21
C VAL A 53 -9.74 -9.66 10.16
N ASP A 54 -10.49 -9.74 9.07
CA ASP A 54 -11.72 -8.98 8.81
C ASP A 54 -11.55 -7.45 8.98
N LYS A 55 -10.38 -6.95 8.57
CA LYS A 55 -10.04 -5.52 8.59
C LYS A 55 -9.22 -5.16 7.36
N PRO A 56 -9.41 -3.97 6.78
CA PRO A 56 -8.57 -3.49 5.70
C PRO A 56 -7.17 -3.15 6.22
N LEU A 57 -6.15 -3.18 5.36
CA LEU A 57 -4.73 -3.11 5.75
C LEU A 57 -4.41 -1.87 6.58
N GLN A 58 -4.98 -0.71 6.24
CA GLN A 58 -4.77 0.55 6.94
C GLN A 58 -5.29 0.58 8.40
N ARG A 59 -6.05 -0.45 8.82
CA ARG A 59 -6.57 -0.59 10.19
C ARG A 59 -5.85 -1.68 10.99
N ILE A 60 -4.83 -2.33 10.43
CA ILE A 60 -4.02 -3.33 11.13
C ILE A 60 -2.93 -2.61 11.93
N THR A 61 -2.81 -2.93 13.21
CA THR A 61 -1.78 -2.41 14.12
C THR A 61 -0.75 -3.49 14.44
N LEU A 62 0.51 -3.11 14.60
CA LEU A 62 1.55 -3.98 15.17
C LEU A 62 1.53 -3.82 16.70
N GLY A 63 1.71 -4.94 17.41
CA GLY A 63 1.78 -4.98 18.88
C GLY A 63 3.18 -4.68 19.40
#